data_AF-A0A2I2FII2-F1
#
_entry.id   AF-A0A2I2FII2-F1
#
_cell.length_a   1.000
_cell.length_b   1.000
_cell.length_c   1.000
_cell.angle_alpha   90.00
_cell.angle_beta   90.00
_cell.angle_gamma   90.00
#
_symmetry.space_group_name_H-M   'P 1'
#
loop_
_entity.id
_entity.type
_entity.pdbx_description
1 polymer ?
#
loop_
_entity_poly.entity_id
_entity_poly.type
_entity_poly.pdbx_seq_one_letter_code
_entity_poly.pdbx_strand_id
1 'polypeptide(L)'
;MGWFPTTRDEDNGWRFDITVLKTDRPSRLPSIKDVVIVGVHSGTHLTELNFFADVIHEINQLQPYEFRVFDIKHAHPPPNLSLTNDLEKQPNDRADTTTTTTTAEPPDEVINVPLKRACALNLVIIASVLMTAGLFAWAGSIGDGVAMIAIATMSLSTSLACLSSSWKPVLSARPTSAEVPPGDIVISTRNRAMVVVHCTEEITRELYSGTENCRYRLSDRPHRALLGTSTVLLMASVVLFSNCGWTMQTAIGVSYMILNILYWAVPLLMDRRDTWDMSRYVIEQRGPAFPPSLKKPNFTQTLWYAVQETKCTEWVATGKLAPVSRWWDRWLEEALENCENVAWDPVDAKDRWMAMGVQTSKEQMAAATTRRQTAPALVGGRRKMPRTDEAEHWFNAVYAAVQEIPAGKVTSYGHIALLLGEPKRPRQVGICLKHLPGSDSDNYFHAGNVPWQRVVNAKGMVSHRGPGSAQRQADALREEGVDVAEDAMGEFYIDLGRFGWFPSMLASEREEMDMSDVDVDEMDEADAGTRGIAS
;
A
#
# COMPACT_ATOMS: atom_id res chain seq x y z
N MET A 1 29.84 -11.90 -8.95
CA MET A 1 28.47 -12.46 -9.01
C MET A 1 27.77 -12.09 -7.72
N GLY A 2 26.88 -11.09 -7.73
CA GLY A 2 26.08 -10.72 -6.56
C GLY A 2 24.65 -11.18 -6.77
N TRP A 3 24.21 -12.16 -5.99
CA TRP A 3 22.82 -12.56 -5.89
C TRP A 3 22.12 -11.59 -4.94
N PHE A 4 21.18 -10.79 -5.44
CA PHE A 4 20.20 -10.15 -4.58
C PHE A 4 19.15 -11.20 -4.17
N PRO A 5 18.76 -11.27 -2.88
CA PRO A 5 17.67 -12.12 -2.46
C PRO A 5 16.37 -11.65 -3.12
N THR A 6 15.66 -12.61 -3.69
CA THR A 6 14.36 -12.50 -4.35
C THR A 6 13.34 -11.75 -3.48
N THR A 7 12.83 -10.63 -3.99
CA THR A 7 11.54 -10.10 -3.56
C THR A 7 10.47 -11.13 -3.94
N ARG A 8 9.66 -11.52 -2.96
CA ARG A 8 8.54 -12.47 -3.11
C ARG A 8 7.40 -11.77 -3.84
N ASP A 9 7.21 -12.08 -5.12
CA ASP A 9 5.95 -11.79 -5.82
C ASP A 9 4.90 -12.80 -5.30
N GLU A 10 3.88 -12.32 -4.59
CA GLU A 10 2.85 -13.19 -3.98
C GLU A 10 1.81 -13.70 -4.98
N ASP A 11 1.80 -13.22 -6.23
CA ASP A 11 0.70 -13.48 -7.17
C ASP A 11 1.01 -14.46 -8.31
N ASN A 12 2.25 -14.95 -8.47
CA ASN A 12 2.59 -15.88 -9.55
C ASN A 12 3.44 -17.05 -9.03
N GLY A 13 2.93 -18.28 -9.23
CA GLY A 13 3.59 -19.52 -8.82
C GLY A 13 5.03 -19.65 -9.33
N TRP A 14 5.81 -20.52 -8.66
CA TRP A 14 7.24 -20.79 -8.88
C TRP A 14 7.65 -20.84 -10.38
N ARG A 15 7.96 -19.70 -10.97
CA ARG A 15 8.72 -19.62 -12.22
C ARG A 15 10.19 -19.72 -11.86
N PHE A 16 10.80 -20.86 -12.20
CA PHE A 16 12.25 -20.96 -12.37
C PHE A 16 12.63 -20.13 -13.59
N ASP A 17 12.73 -18.81 -13.41
CA ASP A 17 13.30 -17.93 -14.42
C ASP A 17 14.80 -18.19 -14.49
N ILE A 18 15.19 -19.11 -15.38
CA ILE A 18 16.55 -19.22 -15.93
C ILE A 18 16.72 -18.06 -16.94
N THR A 19 16.52 -16.82 -16.48
CA THR A 19 16.93 -15.63 -17.23
C THR A 19 18.25 -15.18 -16.63
N VAL A 20 19.34 -15.74 -17.18
CA VAL A 20 20.74 -15.42 -16.84
C VAL A 20 21.04 -13.90 -16.98
N LEU A 21 20.13 -13.12 -17.53
CA LEU A 21 20.22 -11.67 -17.70
C LEU A 21 18.86 -11.02 -17.42
N LYS A 22 18.57 -10.68 -16.15
CA LYS A 22 17.56 -9.64 -15.87
C LYS A 22 18.13 -8.32 -16.40
N THR A 23 17.67 -7.90 -17.57
CA THR A 23 18.03 -6.59 -18.16
C THR A 23 17.25 -5.44 -17.54
N ASP A 24 16.23 -5.77 -16.75
CA ASP A 24 15.41 -4.78 -16.08
C ASP A 24 16.09 -4.29 -14.81
N ARG A 25 16.06 -2.97 -14.61
CA ARG A 25 16.77 -2.28 -13.54
C ARG A 25 15.75 -1.54 -12.68
N PRO A 26 15.76 -1.73 -11.35
CA PRO A 26 14.79 -1.09 -10.48
C PRO A 26 14.92 0.43 -10.55
N SER A 27 13.83 1.10 -10.92
CA SER A 27 13.78 2.56 -10.99
C SER A 27 13.65 3.23 -9.63
N ARG A 28 13.15 2.50 -8.61
CA ARG A 28 12.94 2.97 -7.23
C ARG A 28 13.69 2.09 -6.24
N LEU A 29 14.16 2.70 -5.14
CA LEU A 29 14.67 1.97 -3.99
C LEU A 29 13.56 1.16 -3.29
N PRO A 30 13.90 0.08 -2.57
CA PRO A 30 12.90 -0.75 -1.90
C PRO A 30 12.25 0.04 -0.75
N SER A 31 10.93 0.25 -0.84
CA SER A 31 10.12 0.81 0.25
C SER A 31 9.60 -0.30 1.18
N ILE A 32 9.39 0.05 2.45
CA ILE A 32 8.71 -0.80 3.42
C ILE A 32 7.22 -0.56 3.33
N LYS A 33 6.47 -1.63 3.08
CA LYS A 33 5.01 -1.64 3.07
C LYS A 33 4.48 -1.89 4.49
N ASP A 34 3.20 -1.64 4.71
CA ASP A 34 2.50 -1.87 5.99
C ASP A 34 2.94 -0.94 7.14
N VAL A 35 3.34 0.29 6.81
CA VAL A 35 3.62 1.35 7.77
C VAL A 35 2.67 2.50 7.51
N VAL A 36 2.04 3.04 8.55
CA VAL A 36 1.16 4.21 8.44
C VAL A 36 1.93 5.44 8.86
N ILE A 37 2.13 6.38 7.94
CA ILE A 37 2.77 7.67 8.20
C ILE A 37 1.70 8.74 8.06
N VAL A 38 1.57 9.57 9.08
CA VAL A 38 0.59 10.66 9.10
C VAL A 38 1.30 11.97 9.41
N GLY A 39 1.07 12.99 8.58
CA GLY A 39 1.48 14.36 8.90
C GLY A 39 0.60 14.95 9.98
N VAL A 40 1.21 15.47 11.04
CA VAL A 40 0.52 16.04 12.21
C VAL A 40 -0.30 17.26 11.81
N HIS A 41 0.25 18.12 10.96
CA HIS A 41 -0.37 19.37 10.52
C HIS A 41 -0.77 19.37 9.04
N SER A 42 -0.10 18.58 8.20
CA SER A 42 -0.35 18.55 6.76
C SER A 42 -1.51 17.64 6.35
N GLY A 43 -2.00 16.78 7.25
CA GLY A 43 -3.04 15.79 6.94
C GLY A 43 -2.60 14.73 5.93
N THR A 44 -1.30 14.68 5.61
CA THR A 44 -0.73 13.69 4.70
C THR A 44 -0.88 12.29 5.28
N HIS A 45 -1.24 11.32 4.44
CA HIS A 45 -1.39 9.92 4.84
C HIS A 45 -0.69 9.02 3.83
N LEU A 46 0.40 8.38 4.27
CA LEU A 46 1.20 7.47 3.46
C LEU A 46 1.20 6.08 4.07
N THR A 47 1.16 5.05 3.23
CA THR A 47 1.11 3.63 3.65
C THR A 47 2.41 2.88 3.40
N GLU A 48 3.43 3.60 2.92
CA GLU A 48 4.75 3.06 2.66
C GLU A 48 5.82 4.01 3.20
N LEU A 49 6.89 3.42 3.72
CA LEU A 49 8.07 4.15 4.16
C LEU A 49 9.18 3.99 3.12
N ASN A 50 9.71 5.12 2.69
CA ASN A 50 10.87 5.21 1.81
C ASN A 50 12.15 4.60 2.43
N PHE A 51 13.11 4.24 1.59
CA PHE A 51 14.31 3.51 2.00
C PHE A 51 15.19 4.33 2.94
N PHE A 52 15.46 5.60 2.62
CA PHE A 52 16.30 6.45 3.47
C PHE A 52 15.64 6.75 4.82
N ALA A 53 14.31 6.84 4.85
CA ALA A 53 13.57 6.94 6.09
C ALA A 53 13.69 5.65 6.95
N ASP A 54 13.70 4.46 6.35
CA ASP A 54 13.99 3.21 7.09
C ASP A 54 15.42 3.18 7.64
N VAL A 55 16.40 3.64 6.87
CA VAL A 55 17.80 3.68 7.34
C VAL A 55 17.94 4.54 8.61
N ILE A 56 17.14 5.61 8.72
CA ILE A 56 17.13 6.48 9.91
C ILE A 56 16.40 5.79 11.07
N HIS A 57 15.17 5.34 10.88
CA HIS A 57 14.32 4.89 11.99
C HIS A 57 14.50 3.43 12.38
N GLU A 58 15.03 2.62 11.47
CA GLU A 58 15.19 1.16 11.59
C GLU A 58 13.90 0.48 12.06
N ILE A 59 12.81 0.72 11.31
CA ILE A 59 11.46 0.38 11.75
C ILE A 59 11.31 -1.11 12.04
N ASN A 60 12.02 -1.95 11.28
CA ASN A 60 12.01 -3.41 11.45
C ASN A 60 12.64 -3.89 12.76
N GLN A 61 13.46 -3.07 13.43
CA GLN A 61 14.10 -3.43 14.70
C GLN A 61 13.29 -2.97 15.92
N LEU A 62 12.20 -2.21 15.72
CA LEU A 62 11.35 -1.72 16.80
C LEU A 62 10.63 -2.86 17.51
N GLN A 63 10.67 -2.84 18.84
CA GLN A 63 9.91 -3.76 19.67
C GLN A 63 8.41 -3.39 19.65
N PRO A 64 7.51 -4.36 19.92
CA PRO A 64 6.08 -4.08 19.99
C PRO A 64 5.76 -2.99 21.02
N TYR A 65 4.97 -2.00 20.59
CA TYR A 65 4.57 -0.82 21.37
C TYR A 65 5.73 0.08 21.86
N GLU A 66 6.91 -0.04 21.25
CA GLU A 66 8.02 0.88 21.51
C GLU A 66 7.68 2.30 21.02
N PHE A 67 8.16 3.31 21.76
CA PHE A 67 7.99 4.72 21.43
C PHE A 67 9.37 5.38 21.25
N ARG A 68 9.56 6.12 20.16
CA ARG A 68 10.79 6.89 19.90
C ARG A 68 10.45 8.28 19.36
N VAL A 69 11.29 9.25 19.70
CA VAL A 69 11.21 10.64 19.20
C VAL A 69 12.50 10.99 18.49
N PHE A 70 12.39 11.53 17.29
CA PHE A 70 13.53 12.01 16.49
C PHE A 70 13.34 13.48 16.15
N ASP A 71 14.37 14.28 16.40
CA ASP A 71 14.50 15.63 15.91
C ASP A 71 15.43 15.60 14.68
N ILE A 72 14.89 15.90 13.50
CA ILE A 72 15.66 15.90 12.25
C ILE A 72 15.73 17.32 11.69
N LYS A 73 16.95 17.83 11.53
CA LYS A 73 17.23 19.16 10.98
C LYS A 73 18.24 19.07 9.84
N HIS A 74 18.22 20.03 8.92
CA HIS A 74 19.29 20.15 7.92
C HIS A 74 20.59 20.62 8.58
N ALA A 75 21.71 19.95 8.29
CA ALA A 75 23.03 20.28 8.84
C ALA A 75 23.59 21.60 8.28
N HIS A 76 23.27 21.89 7.02
CA HIS A 76 23.54 23.16 6.38
C HIS A 76 22.22 23.77 5.91
N PRO A 77 21.93 25.04 6.24
CA PRO A 77 20.83 25.73 5.59
C PRO A 77 21.08 25.73 4.07
N PRO A 78 20.04 25.55 3.24
CA PRO A 78 20.21 25.56 1.79
C PRO A 78 20.91 26.86 1.37
N PRO A 79 21.82 26.81 0.37
CA PRO A 79 22.71 27.92 0.01
C PRO A 79 21.99 29.22 -0.42
N ASN A 80 20.66 29.20 -0.57
CA ASN A 80 19.87 30.33 -1.04
C ASN A 80 19.18 31.13 0.07
N LEU A 81 19.34 30.80 1.36
CA LEU A 81 18.61 31.46 2.45
C LEU A 81 19.32 32.67 3.08
N SER A 82 20.51 33.07 2.61
CA SER A 82 21.29 34.18 3.19
C SER A 82 21.31 35.46 2.35
N LEU A 83 20.57 35.55 1.24
CA LEU A 83 20.61 36.71 0.34
C LEU A 83 19.28 37.47 0.16
N THR A 84 18.18 37.03 0.76
CA THR A 84 16.88 37.69 0.61
C THR A 84 16.45 38.55 1.80
N ASN A 85 17.12 38.47 2.96
CA ASN A 85 16.73 39.27 4.12
C ASN A 85 17.24 40.73 4.09
N ASP A 86 18.12 41.10 3.15
CA ASP A 86 18.74 42.44 3.12
C ASP A 86 18.17 43.39 2.03
N LEU A 87 17.20 42.96 1.21
CA LEU A 87 16.70 43.77 0.09
C LEU A 87 15.23 44.20 0.18
N GLU A 88 14.44 43.71 1.13
CA GLU A 88 13.03 44.13 1.31
C GLU A 88 12.86 45.39 2.16
N LYS A 89 13.66 46.42 1.87
CA LYS A 89 13.46 47.75 2.46
C LYS A 89 13.64 48.85 1.42
N GLN A 90 12.71 48.92 0.47
CA GLN A 90 12.37 50.18 -0.20
C GLN A 90 11.03 50.06 -0.96
N PRO A 91 10.03 50.94 -0.67
CA PRO A 91 8.87 51.09 -1.51
C PRO A 91 9.13 52.19 -2.56
N ASN A 92 8.79 51.96 -3.84
CA ASN A 92 8.23 52.98 -4.74
C ASN A 92 7.96 52.47 -6.18
N ASP A 93 6.71 52.68 -6.60
CA ASP A 93 6.21 53.30 -7.83
C ASP A 93 6.83 53.05 -9.23
N ARG A 94 5.91 52.66 -10.14
CA ARG A 94 5.79 52.94 -11.59
C ARG A 94 6.91 52.47 -12.54
N ALA A 95 6.52 51.61 -13.50
CA ALA A 95 6.35 51.92 -14.94
C ALA A 95 6.57 50.69 -15.84
N ASP A 96 5.85 50.70 -16.96
CA ASP A 96 5.84 49.75 -18.07
C ASP A 96 7.24 49.33 -18.59
N THR A 97 7.36 48.11 -19.13
CA THR A 97 7.75 47.82 -20.53
C THR A 97 7.91 46.33 -20.77
N THR A 98 7.22 45.84 -21.80
CA THR A 98 7.33 44.54 -22.46
C THR A 98 8.76 44.15 -22.81
N THR A 99 9.23 42.97 -22.42
CA THR A 99 10.27 42.24 -23.17
C THR A 99 10.05 40.73 -23.02
N THR A 100 9.77 40.12 -24.16
CA THR A 100 9.77 38.68 -24.42
C THR A 100 11.08 38.01 -24.02
N THR A 101 11.01 36.69 -23.82
CA THR A 101 12.05 35.66 -24.02
C THR A 101 12.52 34.94 -22.74
N THR A 102 12.35 33.61 -22.81
CA THR A 102 12.96 32.55 -22.00
C THR A 102 12.17 32.11 -20.77
N THR A 103 11.23 31.19 -21.02
CA THR A 103 10.84 30.16 -20.05
C THR A 103 12.09 29.32 -19.72
N ALA A 104 12.87 29.76 -18.75
CA ALA A 104 13.87 28.93 -18.10
C ALA A 104 13.13 28.12 -17.03
N GLU A 105 12.92 26.83 -17.29
CA GLU A 105 12.58 25.87 -16.23
C GLU A 105 13.63 26.02 -15.11
N PRO A 106 13.22 26.20 -13.83
CA PRO A 106 14.18 26.22 -12.75
C PRO A 106 14.86 24.85 -12.70
N PRO A 107 16.20 24.79 -12.51
CA PRO A 107 16.91 23.53 -12.51
C PRO A 107 16.37 22.65 -11.37
N ASP A 108 15.87 21.46 -11.71
CA ASP A 108 15.55 20.42 -10.72
C ASP A 108 16.76 20.23 -9.81
N GLU A 109 16.70 20.73 -8.57
CA GLU A 109 17.79 20.61 -7.62
C GLU A 109 17.86 19.16 -7.12
N VAL A 110 18.63 18.36 -7.84
CA VAL A 110 18.79 16.92 -7.60
C VAL A 110 19.71 16.72 -6.39
N ILE A 111 19.11 16.32 -5.27
CA ILE A 111 19.84 15.96 -4.06
C ILE A 111 20.41 14.54 -4.20
N ASN A 112 21.72 14.42 -4.07
CA ASN A 112 22.43 13.14 -4.13
C ASN A 112 22.90 12.74 -2.72
N VAL A 113 22.64 11.50 -2.33
CA VAL A 113 23.17 10.91 -1.09
C VAL A 113 24.30 9.93 -1.46
N PRO A 114 25.58 10.30 -1.25
CA PRO A 114 26.69 9.41 -1.55
C PRO A 114 26.86 8.31 -0.50
N LEU A 115 27.60 7.26 -0.88
CA LEU A 115 28.11 6.27 0.07
C LEU A 115 29.24 6.87 0.91
N LYS A 116 29.34 6.48 2.19
CA LYS A 116 30.47 6.90 3.03
C LYS A 116 31.79 6.42 2.42
N ARG A 117 32.79 7.30 2.35
CA ARG A 117 34.11 6.97 1.76
C ARG A 117 34.81 5.82 2.50
N ALA A 118 34.66 5.76 3.82
CA ALA A 118 35.24 4.75 4.70
C ALA A 118 34.25 3.60 5.03
N CYS A 119 33.39 3.20 4.08
CA CYS A 119 32.54 2.03 4.26
C CYS A 119 33.35 0.73 4.17
N ALA A 120 33.04 -0.28 5.00
CA ALA A 120 33.67 -1.60 4.95
C ALA A 120 33.60 -2.25 3.56
N LEU A 121 32.54 -1.96 2.79
CA LEU A 121 32.41 -2.40 1.41
C LEU A 121 33.53 -1.84 0.51
N ASN A 122 33.91 -0.57 0.68
CA ASN A 122 35.02 0.03 -0.07
C ASN A 122 36.36 -0.61 0.31
N LEU A 123 36.56 -0.99 1.59
CA LEU A 123 37.75 -1.73 2.02
C LEU A 123 37.83 -3.10 1.35
N VAL A 124 36.72 -3.84 1.25
CA VAL A 124 36.68 -5.12 0.53
C VAL A 124 36.95 -4.93 -0.96
N ILE A 125 36.44 -3.87 -1.58
CA ILE A 125 36.75 -3.54 -2.98
C ILE A 125 38.25 -3.28 -3.15
N ILE A 126 38.86 -2.45 -2.31
CA ILE A 126 40.31 -2.18 -2.36
C ILE A 126 41.11 -3.46 -2.17
N ALA A 127 40.75 -4.29 -1.19
CA ALA A 127 41.37 -5.59 -0.96
C ALA A 127 41.27 -6.50 -2.20
N SER A 128 40.10 -6.55 -2.85
CA SER A 128 39.91 -7.35 -4.06
C SER A 128 40.76 -6.88 -5.25
N VAL A 129 40.97 -5.56 -5.38
CA VAL A 129 41.82 -4.97 -6.42
C VAL A 129 43.29 -5.32 -6.16
N LEU A 130 43.76 -5.15 -4.92
CA LEU A 130 45.13 -5.49 -4.52
C LEU A 130 45.42 -6.98 -4.74
N MET A 131 44.45 -7.84 -4.41
CA MET A 131 44.54 -9.27 -4.57
C MET A 131 44.59 -9.70 -6.04
N THR A 132 43.78 -9.07 -6.90
CA THR A 132 43.82 -9.28 -8.36
C THR A 132 45.17 -8.85 -8.94
N ALA A 133 45.69 -7.69 -8.52
CA ALA A 133 47.01 -7.21 -8.94
C ALA A 133 48.15 -8.14 -8.47
N GLY A 134 48.06 -8.65 -7.24
CA GLY A 134 49.01 -9.62 -6.70
C GLY A 134 49.03 -10.93 -7.49
N LEU A 135 47.86 -11.50 -7.81
CA LEU A 135 47.77 -12.70 -8.65
C LEU A 135 48.31 -12.46 -10.07
N PHE A 136 48.07 -11.29 -10.64
CA PHE A 136 48.58 -10.93 -11.97
C PHE A 136 50.11 -10.86 -11.99
N ALA A 137 50.72 -10.20 -11.00
CA ALA A 137 52.17 -10.13 -10.87
C ALA A 137 52.79 -11.53 -10.61
N TRP A 138 52.14 -12.34 -9.78
CA TRP A 138 52.57 -13.70 -9.49
C TRP A 138 52.52 -14.61 -10.73
N ALA A 139 51.46 -14.50 -11.55
CA ALA A 139 51.36 -15.22 -12.82
C ALA A 139 52.50 -14.87 -13.78
N GLY A 140 52.85 -13.58 -13.86
CA GLY A 140 53.99 -13.09 -14.65
C GLY A 140 55.32 -13.65 -14.16
N SER A 141 55.52 -13.76 -12.84
CA SER A 141 56.74 -14.33 -12.26
C SER A 141 56.91 -15.83 -12.54
N ILE A 142 55.81 -16.58 -12.69
CA ILE A 142 55.82 -18.01 -13.02
C ILE A 142 55.94 -18.24 -14.54
N GLY A 143 55.68 -17.21 -15.35
CA GLY A 143 55.63 -17.33 -16.81
C GLY A 143 54.34 -17.99 -17.31
N ASP A 144 53.27 -18.01 -16.51
CA ASP A 144 51.96 -18.54 -16.92
C ASP A 144 51.17 -17.46 -17.68
N GLY A 145 51.44 -17.36 -18.99
CA GLY A 145 50.77 -16.38 -19.86
C GLY A 145 49.26 -16.60 -19.99
N VAL A 146 48.78 -17.85 -19.89
CA VAL A 146 47.35 -18.16 -19.96
C VAL A 146 46.64 -17.60 -18.73
N ALA A 147 47.21 -17.77 -17.54
CA ALA A 147 46.68 -17.18 -16.31
C ALA A 147 46.65 -15.64 -16.37
N MET A 148 47.68 -14.99 -16.93
CA MET A 148 47.69 -13.53 -17.08
C MET A 148 46.54 -13.03 -17.96
N ILE A 149 46.33 -13.66 -19.12
CA ILE A 149 45.24 -13.30 -20.04
C ILE A 149 43.88 -13.57 -19.37
N ALA A 150 43.74 -14.68 -18.64
CA ALA A 150 42.52 -15.02 -17.90
C ALA A 150 42.19 -13.97 -16.82
N ILE A 151 43.17 -13.54 -16.02
CA ILE A 151 42.97 -12.51 -14.98
C ILE A 151 42.63 -11.16 -15.62
N ALA A 152 43.32 -10.78 -16.69
CA ALA A 152 43.04 -9.51 -17.40
C ALA A 152 41.64 -9.49 -18.01
N THR A 153 41.23 -10.57 -18.69
CA THR A 153 39.88 -10.70 -19.27
C THR A 153 38.79 -10.72 -18.20
N MET A 154 39.02 -11.37 -17.06
CA MET A 154 38.11 -11.38 -15.91
C MET A 154 37.96 -9.98 -15.26
N SER A 155 39.06 -9.25 -15.11
CA SER A 155 39.06 -7.87 -14.59
C SER A 155 38.31 -6.91 -15.52
N LEU A 156 38.53 -7.04 -16.83
CA LEU A 156 37.80 -6.28 -17.85
C LEU A 156 36.30 -6.60 -17.84
N SER A 157 35.93 -7.88 -17.80
CA SER A 157 34.54 -8.32 -17.67
C SER A 157 33.85 -7.70 -16.45
N THR A 158 34.49 -7.79 -15.28
CA THR A 158 33.95 -7.25 -14.03
C THR A 158 33.80 -5.73 -14.09
N SER A 159 34.77 -5.02 -14.66
CA SER A 159 34.73 -3.57 -14.83
C SER A 159 33.60 -3.11 -15.76
N LEU A 160 33.37 -3.83 -16.86
CA LEU A 160 32.25 -3.57 -17.78
C LEU A 160 30.89 -3.85 -17.13
N ALA A 161 30.79 -4.93 -16.35
CA ALA A 161 29.58 -5.23 -15.58
C ALA A 161 29.28 -4.14 -14.54
N CYS A 162 30.28 -3.67 -13.80
CA CYS A 162 30.14 -2.59 -12.83
C CYS A 162 29.77 -1.25 -13.48
N LEU A 163 30.40 -0.91 -14.61
CA LEU A 163 30.06 0.31 -15.35
C LEU A 163 28.61 0.27 -15.87
N SER A 164 28.20 -0.88 -16.39
CA SER A 164 26.84 -1.12 -16.89
C SER A 164 25.78 -0.94 -15.79
N SER A 165 26.11 -1.32 -14.56
CA SER A 165 25.23 -1.20 -13.39
C SER A 165 25.52 0.03 -12.53
N SER A 166 26.16 1.07 -13.07
CA SER A 166 26.46 2.28 -12.30
C SER A 166 25.23 3.18 -12.14
N TRP A 167 24.84 3.43 -10.89
CA TRP A 167 23.69 4.26 -10.53
C TRP A 167 23.98 5.11 -9.30
N LYS A 168 23.10 6.09 -9.06
CA LYS A 168 23.10 6.92 -7.85
C LYS A 168 21.66 7.18 -7.40
N PRO A 169 21.39 7.20 -6.08
CA PRO A 169 20.08 7.59 -5.56
C PRO A 169 19.88 9.10 -5.68
N VAL A 170 18.67 9.50 -6.05
CA VAL A 170 18.24 10.89 -6.12
C VAL A 170 16.99 11.04 -5.29
N LEU A 171 17.01 12.02 -4.38
CA LEU A 171 15.80 12.45 -3.67
C LEU A 171 15.13 13.60 -4.43
N SER A 172 13.81 13.64 -4.34
CA SER A 172 12.99 14.67 -4.96
C SER A 172 12.99 15.93 -4.09
N ALA A 173 13.40 17.07 -4.63
CA ALA A 173 13.36 18.37 -3.95
C ALA A 173 12.14 19.20 -4.40
N ARG A 174 11.76 20.21 -3.59
CA ARG A 174 10.70 21.16 -3.94
C ARG A 174 11.26 22.33 -4.77
N PRO A 175 10.60 22.76 -5.86
CA PRO A 175 11.03 23.93 -6.64
C PRO A 175 10.46 25.28 -6.16
N THR A 176 9.55 25.29 -5.18
CA THR A 176 8.87 26.51 -4.70
C THR A 176 9.14 26.81 -3.23
N SER A 177 9.38 28.07 -2.89
CA SER A 177 9.77 28.53 -1.55
C SER A 177 8.60 29.21 -0.79
N ALA A 178 7.38 28.67 -0.88
CA ALA A 178 6.29 29.21 -0.05
C ALA A 178 6.43 28.71 1.39
N GLU A 179 6.19 29.58 2.37
CA GLU A 179 6.17 29.24 3.79
C GLU A 179 5.11 28.16 4.06
N VAL A 180 5.52 27.05 4.68
CA VAL A 180 4.66 25.90 4.94
C VAL A 180 4.62 25.63 6.45
N PRO A 181 3.48 25.18 7.00
CA PRO A 181 3.41 24.70 8.37
C PRO A 181 4.50 23.67 8.72
N PRO A 182 4.76 23.47 10.03
CA PRO A 182 5.72 22.47 10.50
C PRO A 182 5.39 21.08 9.94
N GLY A 183 6.42 20.36 9.51
CA GLY A 183 6.33 19.10 8.78
C GLY A 183 6.27 17.88 9.67
N ASP A 184 5.89 18.02 10.94
CA ASP A 184 5.94 16.93 11.91
C ASP A 184 5.12 15.73 11.44
N ILE A 185 5.68 14.53 11.63
CA ILE A 185 5.05 13.28 11.22
C ILE A 185 5.03 12.26 12.35
N VAL A 186 4.01 11.40 12.32
CA VAL A 186 3.92 10.22 13.17
C VAL A 186 3.95 8.98 12.29
N ILE A 187 4.85 8.07 12.62
CA ILE A 187 5.02 6.78 11.95
C ILE A 187 4.50 5.71 12.89
N SER A 188 3.54 4.91 12.43
CA SER A 188 2.98 3.77 13.16
C SER A 188 3.22 2.46 12.42
N THR A 189 3.75 1.48 13.14
CA THR A 189 4.08 0.16 12.59
C THR A 189 2.95 -0.84 12.80
N ARG A 190 3.00 -1.96 12.07
CA ARG A 190 2.11 -3.12 12.31
C ARG A 190 2.17 -3.66 13.74
N ASN A 191 3.33 -3.59 14.39
CA ASN A 191 3.54 -4.00 15.78
C ASN A 191 3.07 -2.93 16.79
N ARG A 192 2.36 -1.90 16.32
CA ARG A 192 1.82 -0.80 17.13
C ARG A 192 2.91 -0.01 17.88
N ALA A 193 4.15 -0.07 17.39
CA ALA A 193 5.19 0.88 17.78
C ALA A 193 4.92 2.22 17.09
N MET A 194 5.27 3.31 17.75
CA MET A 194 5.10 4.65 17.21
C MET A 194 6.41 5.42 17.27
N VAL A 195 6.71 6.13 16.18
CA VAL A 195 7.86 7.02 16.08
C VAL A 195 7.35 8.39 15.70
N VAL A 196 7.62 9.39 16.55
CA VAL A 196 7.31 10.78 16.26
C VAL A 196 8.58 11.44 15.73
N VAL A 197 8.45 12.17 14.63
CA VAL A 197 9.56 12.88 14.02
C VAL A 197 9.21 14.36 13.91
N HIS A 198 10.00 15.19 14.57
CA HIS A 198 9.93 16.63 14.43
C HIS A 198 10.88 17.08 13.32
N CYS A 199 10.32 17.69 12.28
CA CYS A 199 11.09 18.11 11.12
C CYS A 199 10.39 19.23 10.34
N THR A 200 11.16 19.94 9.52
CA THR A 200 10.59 20.92 8.58
C THR A 200 9.85 20.19 7.46
N GLU A 201 8.84 20.83 6.86
CA GLU A 201 8.07 20.24 5.75
C GLU A 201 8.96 19.85 4.55
N GLU A 202 10.05 20.57 4.32
CA GLU A 202 11.03 20.23 3.29
C GLU A 202 11.63 18.83 3.52
N ILE A 203 12.07 18.54 4.74
CA ILE A 203 12.61 17.23 5.12
C ILE A 203 11.53 16.15 5.00
N THR A 204 10.30 16.47 5.43
CA THR A 204 9.16 15.56 5.34
C THR A 204 8.88 15.13 3.90
N ARG A 205 8.92 16.10 2.99
CA ARG A 205 8.70 15.85 1.56
C ARG A 205 9.90 15.20 0.89
N GLU A 206 11.12 15.51 1.29
CA GLU A 206 12.32 14.87 0.74
C GLU A 206 12.41 13.38 1.14
N LEU A 207 12.27 13.08 2.44
CA LEU A 207 12.53 11.75 3.00
C LEU A 207 11.30 10.83 3.00
N TYR A 208 10.09 11.35 3.25
CA TYR A 208 8.91 10.50 3.49
C TYR A 208 7.88 10.57 2.36
N SER A 209 7.60 11.76 1.82
CA SER A 209 6.60 11.91 0.73
C SER A 209 7.20 11.74 -0.67
N GLY A 210 8.46 12.13 -0.85
CA GLY A 210 9.12 12.20 -2.14
C GLY A 210 9.45 10.83 -2.71
N THR A 211 9.43 10.70 -4.03
CA THR A 211 9.86 9.46 -4.69
C THR A 211 11.38 9.39 -4.71
N GLU A 212 11.94 8.30 -4.18
CA GLU A 212 13.37 8.01 -4.24
C GLU A 212 13.71 7.26 -5.53
N ASN A 213 14.30 7.96 -6.49
CA ASN A 213 14.57 7.39 -7.81
C ASN A 213 16.05 7.00 -7.96
N CYS A 214 16.28 5.86 -8.61
CA CYS A 214 17.60 5.39 -9.01
C CYS A 214 17.96 5.99 -10.36
N ARG A 215 18.90 6.95 -10.38
CA ARG A 215 19.41 7.51 -11.64
C ARG A 215 20.61 6.68 -12.12
N TYR A 216 20.38 5.92 -13.19
CA TYR A 216 21.43 5.17 -13.88
C TYR A 216 22.28 6.11 -14.74
N ARG A 217 23.61 5.93 -14.74
CA ARG A 217 24.50 6.74 -15.60
C ARG A 217 24.36 6.39 -17.08
N LEU A 218 24.05 5.14 -17.36
CA LEU A 218 23.91 4.62 -18.73
C LEU A 218 22.45 4.32 -19.05
N SER A 219 22.03 4.73 -20.24
CA SER A 219 20.74 4.38 -20.83
C SER A 219 20.66 2.90 -21.22
N ASP A 220 19.47 2.42 -21.57
CA ASP A 220 19.20 0.98 -21.67
C ASP A 220 19.97 0.26 -22.78
N ARG A 221 20.16 0.88 -23.94
CA ARG A 221 20.91 0.29 -25.05
C ARG A 221 22.39 0.04 -24.73
N PRO A 222 23.18 1.04 -24.30
CA PRO A 222 24.57 0.81 -23.92
C PRO A 222 24.69 -0.10 -22.68
N HIS A 223 23.74 -0.05 -21.75
CA HIS A 223 23.68 -0.99 -20.62
C HIS A 223 23.62 -2.45 -21.09
N ARG A 224 22.65 -2.79 -21.97
CA ARG A 224 22.48 -4.15 -22.49
C ARG A 224 23.70 -4.61 -23.30
N ALA A 225 24.29 -3.73 -24.10
CA ALA A 225 25.50 -4.03 -24.86
C ALA A 225 26.69 -4.35 -23.94
N LEU A 226 26.96 -3.51 -22.95
CA LEU A 226 28.06 -3.72 -22.00
C LEU A 226 27.86 -4.97 -21.13
N LEU A 227 26.61 -5.25 -20.73
CA LEU A 227 26.27 -6.44 -19.97
C LEU A 227 26.45 -7.72 -20.81
N GLY A 228 26.04 -7.68 -22.09
CA GLY A 228 26.32 -8.78 -23.03
C GLY A 228 27.82 -9.01 -23.20
N THR A 229 28.59 -7.95 -23.45
CA THR A 229 30.05 -8.03 -23.61
C THR A 229 30.74 -8.58 -22.35
N SER A 230 30.32 -8.16 -21.14
CA SER A 230 30.91 -8.66 -19.90
C SER A 230 30.66 -10.16 -19.71
N THR A 231 29.45 -10.66 -20.04
CA THR A 231 29.15 -12.10 -19.94
C THR A 231 29.97 -12.96 -20.91
N VAL A 232 30.20 -12.49 -22.15
CA VAL A 232 31.06 -13.20 -23.11
C VAL A 232 32.51 -13.25 -22.62
N LEU A 233 33.02 -12.13 -22.11
CA LEU A 233 34.37 -12.08 -21.53
C LEU A 233 34.51 -12.95 -20.28
N LEU A 234 33.44 -13.07 -19.48
CA LEU A 234 33.39 -13.95 -18.32
C LEU A 234 33.44 -15.43 -18.73
N MET A 235 32.67 -15.82 -19.76
CA MET A 235 32.72 -17.19 -20.29
C MET A 235 34.11 -17.51 -20.84
N ALA A 236 34.72 -16.57 -21.57
CA ALA A 236 36.08 -16.72 -22.08
C ALA A 236 37.12 -16.85 -20.95
N SER A 237 37.03 -16.04 -19.88
CA SER A 237 37.99 -16.10 -18.77
C SER A 237 37.91 -17.45 -18.02
N VAL A 238 36.72 -18.01 -17.82
CA VAL A 238 36.54 -19.31 -17.17
C VAL A 238 37.20 -20.45 -17.98
N VAL A 239 37.05 -20.44 -19.31
CA VAL A 239 37.71 -21.44 -20.18
C VAL A 239 39.24 -21.31 -20.11
N LEU A 240 39.76 -20.08 -20.05
CA LEU A 240 41.20 -19.85 -19.90
C LEU A 240 41.72 -20.34 -18.54
N PHE A 241 40.96 -20.19 -17.45
CA PHE A 241 41.35 -20.72 -16.14
C PHE A 241 41.42 -22.25 -16.09
N SER A 242 40.61 -22.95 -16.90
CA SER A 242 40.73 -24.42 -17.00
C SER A 242 42.05 -24.88 -17.61
N ASN A 243 42.76 -23.99 -18.32
CA ASN A 243 44.00 -24.30 -19.02
C ASN A 243 45.26 -23.74 -18.32
N CYS A 244 45.12 -23.03 -17.19
CA CYS A 244 46.29 -22.51 -16.46
C CYS A 244 46.96 -23.58 -15.59
N GLY A 245 48.20 -23.31 -15.17
CA GLY A 245 48.96 -24.22 -14.32
C GLY A 245 48.29 -24.47 -12.97
N TRP A 246 48.49 -25.65 -12.40
CA TRP A 246 47.88 -26.05 -11.12
C TRP A 246 48.19 -25.08 -9.97
N THR A 247 49.36 -24.42 -10.00
CA THR A 247 49.76 -23.38 -9.04
C THR A 247 48.81 -22.18 -9.09
N MET A 248 48.53 -21.66 -10.28
CA MET A 248 47.63 -20.53 -10.48
C MET A 248 46.17 -20.92 -10.25
N GLN A 249 45.74 -22.11 -10.67
CA GLN A 249 44.40 -22.62 -10.38
C GLN A 249 44.10 -22.64 -8.88
N THR A 250 45.04 -23.15 -8.08
CA THR A 250 44.91 -23.20 -6.62
C THR A 250 44.90 -21.79 -6.02
N ALA A 251 45.80 -20.91 -6.46
CA ALA A 251 45.88 -19.53 -5.97
C ALA A 251 44.58 -18.75 -6.22
N ILE A 252 43.99 -18.90 -7.41
CA ILE A 252 42.71 -18.27 -7.77
C ILE A 252 41.57 -18.87 -6.93
N GLY A 253 41.54 -20.19 -6.73
CA GLY A 253 40.54 -20.85 -5.89
C GLY A 253 40.57 -20.38 -4.43
N VAL A 254 41.77 -20.33 -3.82
CA VAL A 254 41.96 -19.77 -2.46
C VAL A 254 41.52 -18.31 -2.43
N SER A 255 41.84 -17.58 -3.48
CA SER A 255 41.50 -16.16 -3.57
C SER A 255 39.99 -15.92 -3.59
N TYR A 256 39.27 -16.73 -4.35
CA TYR A 256 37.81 -16.72 -4.39
C TYR A 256 37.19 -17.09 -3.05
N MET A 257 37.73 -18.08 -2.32
CA MET A 257 37.26 -18.44 -0.99
C MET A 257 37.41 -17.29 0.01
N ILE A 258 38.58 -16.64 0.05
CA ILE A 258 38.83 -15.49 0.93
C ILE A 258 37.85 -14.35 0.64
N LEU A 259 37.64 -14.00 -0.64
CA LEU A 259 36.73 -12.92 -1.03
C LEU A 259 35.27 -13.22 -0.65
N ASN A 260 34.81 -14.46 -0.81
CA ASN A 260 33.46 -14.85 -0.37
C ASN A 260 33.29 -14.77 1.15
N ILE A 261 34.30 -15.18 1.93
CA ILE A 261 34.28 -15.07 3.39
C ILE A 261 34.23 -13.59 3.80
N LEU A 262 35.06 -12.74 3.19
CA LEU A 262 35.04 -11.30 3.45
C LEU A 262 33.68 -10.68 3.11
N TYR A 263 33.06 -11.08 1.99
CA TYR A 263 31.75 -10.59 1.61
C TYR A 263 30.66 -11.02 2.59
N TRP A 264 30.72 -12.24 3.13
CA TRP A 264 29.82 -12.70 4.19
C TRP A 264 30.05 -12.00 5.53
N ALA A 265 31.29 -11.59 5.81
CA ALA A 265 31.63 -10.86 7.03
C ALA A 265 31.10 -9.41 7.03
N VAL A 266 30.97 -8.76 5.86
CA VAL A 266 30.55 -7.35 5.78
C VAL A 266 29.17 -7.09 6.44
N PRO A 267 28.09 -7.85 6.16
CA PRO A 267 26.81 -7.65 6.82
C PRO A 267 26.82 -7.93 8.33
N LEU A 268 27.74 -8.77 8.82
CA LEU A 268 27.87 -9.06 10.25
C LEU A 268 28.55 -7.92 11.02
N LEU A 269 29.44 -7.19 10.34
CA LEU A 269 30.21 -6.10 10.94
C LEU A 269 29.60 -4.73 10.67
N MET A 270 28.59 -4.63 9.81
CA MET A 270 28.06 -3.35 9.34
C MET A 270 26.59 -3.16 9.62
N ASP A 271 26.28 -2.14 10.41
CA ASP A 271 24.93 -1.60 10.55
C ASP A 271 24.54 -0.76 9.32
N ARG A 272 23.25 -0.79 8.95
CA ARG A 272 22.74 -0.12 7.74
C ARG A 272 23.05 1.39 7.74
N ARG A 273 23.02 2.02 8.92
CA ARG A 273 23.30 3.45 9.12
C ARG A 273 24.71 3.87 8.72
N ASP A 274 25.67 2.95 8.66
CA ASP A 274 27.06 3.25 8.35
C ASP A 274 27.42 3.16 6.87
N THR A 275 26.49 2.71 6.04
CA THR A 275 26.71 2.60 4.60
C THR A 275 26.48 3.93 3.86
N TRP A 276 25.46 4.68 4.27
CA TRP A 276 25.01 5.91 3.61
C TRP A 276 25.51 7.15 4.32
N ASP A 277 25.96 8.14 3.55
CA ASP A 277 26.38 9.44 4.09
C ASP A 277 25.16 10.34 4.31
N MET A 278 24.60 10.29 5.51
CA MET A 278 23.46 11.13 5.93
C MET A 278 23.91 12.45 6.56
N SER A 279 25.15 12.91 6.30
CA SER A 279 25.70 14.16 6.88
C SER A 279 24.90 15.42 6.56
N ARG A 280 24.01 15.38 5.56
CA ARG A 280 23.05 16.46 5.26
C ARG A 280 22.00 16.66 6.36
N TYR A 281 21.74 15.63 7.18
CA TYR A 281 20.75 15.66 8.25
C TYR A 281 21.44 15.52 9.61
N VAL A 282 21.13 16.43 10.53
CA VAL A 282 21.42 16.26 11.96
C VAL A 282 20.24 15.51 12.55
N ILE A 283 20.50 14.28 12.97
CA ILE A 283 19.49 13.37 13.53
C ILE A 283 19.80 13.25 15.02
N GLU A 284 18.94 13.85 15.84
CA GLU A 284 19.00 13.71 17.29
C GLU A 284 17.87 12.79 17.73
N GLN A 285 18.21 11.59 18.21
CA GLN A 285 17.24 10.75 18.88
C GLN A 285 17.08 11.28 20.30
N ARG A 286 15.92 11.87 20.61
CA ARG A 286 15.57 12.15 21.99
C ARG A 286 15.39 10.78 22.66
N GLY A 287 16.25 10.50 23.65
CA GLY A 287 16.15 9.32 24.51
C GLY A 287 14.76 9.21 25.14
N PRO A 288 14.41 8.12 25.84
CA PRO A 288 13.03 7.91 26.26
C PRO A 288 12.60 9.07 27.18
N ALA A 289 11.83 10.01 26.64
CA ALA A 289 11.22 11.11 27.38
C ALA A 289 10.25 10.57 28.43
N PHE A 290 9.85 9.30 28.26
CA PHE A 290 8.88 8.61 29.09
C PHE A 290 9.50 7.33 29.65
N PRO A 291 9.32 7.06 30.96
CA PRO A 291 9.86 5.86 31.57
C PRO A 291 9.29 4.63 30.84
N PRO A 292 10.12 3.62 30.53
CA PRO A 292 9.62 2.35 30.03
C PRO A 292 8.56 1.86 31.01
N SER A 293 7.39 1.50 30.49
CA SER A 293 6.25 1.16 31.32
C SER A 293 6.65 0.14 32.39
N LEU A 294 6.38 0.43 33.67
CA LEU A 294 6.59 -0.50 34.78
C LEU A 294 5.73 -1.79 34.63
N LYS A 295 4.69 -1.73 33.79
CA LYS A 295 3.83 -2.83 33.36
C LYS A 295 4.12 -3.20 31.89
N LYS A 296 3.54 -4.31 31.42
CA LYS A 296 3.68 -4.79 30.04
C LYS A 296 3.38 -3.68 29.01
N PRO A 297 4.11 -3.62 27.88
CA PRO A 297 3.92 -2.62 26.85
C PRO A 297 2.50 -2.68 26.25
N ASN A 298 1.84 -1.54 26.09
CA ASN A 298 0.44 -1.46 25.70
C ASN A 298 0.18 -0.34 24.69
N PHE A 299 -0.68 -0.60 23.70
CA PHE A 299 -0.97 0.34 22.61
C PHE A 299 -1.47 1.71 23.09
N THR A 300 -2.39 1.71 24.05
CA THR A 300 -3.01 2.93 24.57
C THR A 300 -1.99 3.88 25.20
N GLN A 301 -0.97 3.33 25.83
CA GLN A 301 0.10 4.10 26.45
C GLN A 301 1.04 4.69 25.39
N THR A 302 1.45 3.89 24.40
CA THR A 302 2.26 4.36 23.27
C THR A 302 1.54 5.44 22.45
N LEU A 303 0.23 5.26 22.24
CA LEU A 303 -0.62 6.27 21.58
C LEU A 303 -0.68 7.56 22.40
N TRP A 304 -0.82 7.47 23.72
CA TRP A 304 -0.80 8.66 24.57
C TRP A 304 0.53 9.40 24.52
N TYR A 305 1.67 8.70 24.55
CA TYR A 305 2.99 9.33 24.39
C TYR A 305 3.14 10.06 23.05
N ALA A 306 2.62 9.49 21.97
CA ALA A 306 2.59 10.16 20.67
C ALA A 306 1.70 11.42 20.69
N VAL A 307 0.53 11.36 21.33
CA VAL A 307 -0.36 12.53 21.48
C VAL A 307 0.28 13.61 22.37
N GLN A 308 1.00 13.21 23.42
CA GLN A 308 1.68 14.13 24.33
C GLN A 308 2.80 14.91 23.64
N GLU A 309 3.61 14.23 22.79
CA GLU A 309 4.68 14.89 22.01
C GLU A 309 4.11 15.77 20.89
N THR A 310 3.09 15.30 20.18
CA THR A 310 2.50 16.05 19.04
C THR A 310 1.54 17.16 19.47
N LYS A 311 0.99 17.10 20.69
CA LYS A 311 -0.06 18.00 21.22
C LYS A 311 -1.27 18.14 20.29
N CYS A 312 -1.55 17.12 19.49
CA CYS A 312 -2.63 17.07 18.52
C CYS A 312 -3.20 15.66 18.45
N THR A 313 -4.49 15.50 18.12
CA THR A 313 -5.17 14.20 17.98
C THR A 313 -5.74 13.96 16.58
N GLU A 314 -5.77 14.97 15.71
CA GLU A 314 -6.38 14.89 14.36
C GLU A 314 -5.71 13.80 13.49
N TRP A 315 -4.39 13.66 13.61
CA TRP A 315 -3.62 12.64 12.90
C TRP A 315 -4.03 11.20 13.26
N VAL A 316 -4.59 10.96 14.45
CA VAL A 316 -5.07 9.62 14.86
C VAL A 316 -6.28 9.20 14.04
N ALA A 317 -7.19 10.15 13.76
CA ALA A 317 -8.36 9.93 12.93
C ALA A 317 -7.98 9.75 11.45
N THR A 318 -7.10 10.62 10.94
CA THR A 318 -6.57 10.54 9.56
C THR A 318 -5.85 9.22 9.30
N GLY A 319 -5.03 8.77 10.25
CA GLY A 319 -4.29 7.50 10.20
C GLY A 319 -5.11 6.25 10.50
N LYS A 320 -6.38 6.38 10.91
CA LYS A 320 -7.22 5.26 11.39
C LYS A 320 -6.50 4.38 12.43
N LEU A 321 -5.69 5.01 13.29
CA LEU A 321 -4.83 4.30 14.22
C LEU A 321 -5.62 3.73 15.40
N ALA A 322 -6.67 4.44 15.81
CA ALA A 322 -7.64 4.02 16.83
C ALA A 322 -8.98 3.59 16.19
N PRO A 323 -9.75 2.70 16.85
CA PRO A 323 -11.09 2.34 16.39
C PRO A 323 -12.04 3.55 16.35
N VAL A 324 -12.79 3.67 15.25
CA VAL A 324 -13.81 4.73 15.09
C VAL A 324 -14.97 4.46 16.05
N SER A 325 -14.98 5.16 17.18
CA SER A 325 -15.97 5.00 18.24
C SER A 325 -16.06 6.29 19.03
N ARG A 326 -17.30 6.73 19.33
CA ARG A 326 -17.54 7.94 20.16
C ARG A 326 -16.78 7.92 21.48
N TRP A 327 -16.54 6.73 22.03
CA TRP A 327 -15.85 6.56 23.32
C TRP A 327 -14.34 6.74 23.18
N TRP A 328 -13.79 6.39 22.02
CA TRP A 328 -12.39 6.67 21.68
C TRP A 328 -12.19 8.16 21.41
N ASP A 329 -13.14 8.82 20.76
CA ASP A 329 -13.08 10.27 20.56
C ASP A 329 -13.07 11.03 21.90
N ARG A 330 -13.94 10.64 22.84
CA ARG A 330 -13.94 11.17 24.22
C ARG A 330 -12.64 10.87 24.98
N TRP A 331 -12.07 9.69 24.79
CA TRP A 331 -10.79 9.36 25.38
C TRP A 331 -9.66 10.22 24.80
N LEU A 332 -9.67 10.49 23.49
CA LEU A 332 -8.69 11.37 22.83
C LEU A 332 -8.82 12.82 23.31
N GLU A 333 -10.03 13.32 23.50
CA GLU A 333 -10.30 14.62 24.12
C GLU A 333 -9.71 14.69 25.54
N GLU A 334 -10.02 13.71 26.41
CA GLU A 334 -9.48 13.65 27.78
C GLU A 334 -7.94 13.50 27.79
N ALA A 335 -7.38 12.76 26.82
CA ALA A 335 -5.95 12.58 26.67
C ALA A 335 -5.23 13.89 26.29
N LEU A 336 -5.86 14.70 25.44
CA LEU A 336 -5.33 16.01 25.03
C LEU A 336 -5.38 17.01 26.18
N GLU A 337 -6.48 17.03 26.95
CA GLU A 337 -6.61 17.88 28.14
C GLU A 337 -5.59 17.53 29.23
N ASN A 338 -5.23 16.24 29.36
CA ASN A 338 -4.29 15.75 30.37
C ASN A 338 -2.85 15.57 29.84
N CYS A 339 -2.49 16.17 28.70
CA CYS A 339 -1.15 16.00 28.11
C CYS A 339 0.01 16.44 29.03
N GLU A 340 -0.20 17.42 29.91
CA GLU A 340 0.81 17.90 30.86
C GLU A 340 0.79 17.15 32.21
N ASN A 341 -0.22 16.29 32.44
CA ASN A 341 -0.42 15.60 33.70
C ASN A 341 0.32 14.26 33.72
N VAL A 342 1.50 14.23 34.36
CA VAL A 342 2.34 13.03 34.49
C VAL A 342 1.67 11.91 35.31
N ALA A 343 0.69 12.24 36.17
CA ALA A 343 0.02 11.27 37.05
C ALA A 343 -1.22 10.62 36.40
N TRP A 344 -1.61 11.04 35.20
CA TRP A 344 -2.77 10.51 34.51
C TRP A 344 -2.45 9.14 33.87
N ASP A 345 -3.22 8.10 34.19
CA ASP A 345 -3.06 6.78 33.57
C ASP A 345 -3.94 6.65 32.32
N PRO A 346 -3.34 6.58 31.11
CA PRO A 346 -4.09 6.48 29.86
C PRO A 346 -4.87 5.16 29.73
N VAL A 347 -4.39 4.07 30.34
CA VAL A 347 -5.01 2.74 30.25
C VAL A 347 -6.28 2.70 31.10
N ASP A 348 -6.19 3.20 32.33
CA ASP A 348 -7.34 3.29 33.23
C ASP A 348 -8.41 4.23 32.66
N ALA A 349 -8.01 5.36 32.08
CA ALA A 349 -8.95 6.26 31.40
C ALA A 349 -9.68 5.58 30.24
N LYS A 350 -8.98 4.81 29.41
CA LYS A 350 -9.61 4.03 28.34
C LYS A 350 -10.60 3.02 28.92
N ASP A 351 -10.19 2.28 29.94
CA ASP A 351 -11.04 1.24 30.54
C ASP A 351 -12.31 1.84 31.15
N ARG A 352 -12.23 3.04 31.75
CA ARG A 352 -13.40 3.81 32.21
C ARG A 352 -14.37 4.14 31.08
N TRP A 353 -13.90 4.71 29.97
CA TRP A 353 -14.76 5.04 28.82
C TRP A 353 -15.36 3.82 28.14
N MET A 354 -14.59 2.74 28.01
CA MET A 354 -15.09 1.48 27.45
C MET A 354 -16.15 0.85 28.36
N ALA A 355 -15.97 0.90 29.68
CA ALA A 355 -16.97 0.43 30.64
C ALA A 355 -18.27 1.25 30.54
N MET A 356 -18.18 2.58 30.43
CA MET A 356 -19.35 3.43 30.18
C MET A 356 -20.06 3.09 28.87
N GLY A 357 -19.31 2.71 27.83
CA GLY A 357 -19.87 2.22 26.57
C GLY A 357 -20.69 0.93 26.70
N VAL A 358 -20.16 -0.02 27.47
CA VAL A 358 -20.86 -1.27 27.77
C VAL A 358 -22.10 -1.00 28.63
N GLN A 359 -21.99 -0.14 29.64
CA GLN A 359 -23.10 0.25 30.52
C GLN A 359 -24.23 0.91 29.73
N THR A 360 -23.92 1.90 28.89
CA THR A 360 -24.90 2.60 28.06
C THR A 360 -25.60 1.64 27.09
N SER A 361 -24.85 0.70 26.50
CA SER A 361 -25.42 -0.31 25.62
C SER A 361 -26.38 -1.25 26.38
N LYS A 362 -26.01 -1.67 27.61
CA LYS A 362 -26.87 -2.46 28.49
C LYS A 362 -28.13 -1.69 28.90
N GLU A 363 -28.01 -0.41 29.23
CA GLU A 363 -29.13 0.45 29.61
C GLU A 363 -30.08 0.70 28.43
N GLN A 364 -29.54 0.92 27.22
CA GLN A 364 -30.35 1.01 26.00
C GLN A 364 -31.08 -0.31 25.70
N MET A 365 -30.41 -1.46 25.87
CA MET A 365 -31.05 -2.77 25.73
C MET A 365 -32.11 -3.03 26.81
N ALA A 366 -31.86 -2.62 28.06
CA ALA A 366 -32.82 -2.72 29.16
C ALA A 366 -34.02 -1.79 28.94
N ALA A 367 -33.79 -0.54 28.54
CA ALA A 367 -34.85 0.41 28.20
C ALA A 367 -35.67 -0.03 26.99
N ALA A 368 -35.04 -0.63 25.96
CA ALA A 368 -35.74 -1.24 24.84
C ALA A 368 -36.58 -2.46 25.27
N THR A 369 -36.13 -3.21 26.27
CA THR A 369 -36.86 -4.35 26.84
C THR A 369 -38.05 -3.88 27.68
N THR A 370 -37.87 -2.88 28.54
CA THR A 370 -38.93 -2.28 29.36
C THR A 370 -40.01 -1.61 28.50
N ARG A 371 -39.62 -0.89 27.44
CA ARG A 371 -40.55 -0.29 26.47
C ARG A 371 -41.33 -1.35 25.68
N ARG A 372 -40.81 -2.58 25.58
CA ARG A 372 -41.51 -3.73 24.99
C ARG A 372 -42.54 -4.36 25.94
N GLN A 373 -42.38 -4.20 27.25
CA GLN A 373 -43.27 -4.76 28.28
C GLN A 373 -44.42 -3.83 28.65
N THR A 374 -44.27 -2.50 28.53
CA THR A 374 -45.30 -1.51 28.88
C THR A 374 -46.19 -1.07 27.71
N ALA A 375 -45.98 -1.60 26.50
CA ALA A 375 -46.90 -1.38 25.39
C ALA A 375 -48.18 -2.24 25.55
N PRO A 376 -49.38 -1.71 25.29
CA PRO A 376 -50.62 -2.47 25.44
C PRO A 376 -50.60 -3.70 24.52
N ALA A 377 -51.07 -4.83 25.06
CA ALA A 377 -51.05 -6.13 24.41
C ALA A 377 -51.97 -6.16 23.17
N LEU A 378 -51.43 -5.76 22.03
CA LEU A 378 -51.97 -6.14 20.73
C LEU A 378 -51.53 -7.56 20.42
N VAL A 379 -52.53 -8.37 20.09
CA VAL A 379 -52.47 -9.80 19.79
C VAL A 379 -51.33 -10.14 18.83
N GLY A 380 -50.47 -11.06 19.28
CA GLY A 380 -49.90 -12.13 18.47
C GLY A 380 -49.27 -11.77 17.13
N GLY A 381 -48.14 -11.09 17.15
CA GLY A 381 -47.23 -11.03 15.99
C GLY A 381 -45.87 -10.52 16.42
N ARG A 382 -44.80 -11.30 16.17
CA ARG A 382 -43.41 -10.85 16.38
C ARG A 382 -43.19 -9.57 15.57
N ARG A 383 -43.30 -8.40 16.21
CA ARG A 383 -43.00 -7.11 15.57
C ARG A 383 -41.51 -7.07 15.26
N LYS A 384 -41.14 -7.36 14.00
CA LYS A 384 -39.81 -7.09 13.45
C LYS A 384 -39.57 -5.59 13.61
N MET A 385 -38.39 -5.20 14.08
CA MET A 385 -38.02 -3.78 14.06
C MET A 385 -38.00 -3.32 12.59
N PRO A 386 -38.51 -2.11 12.28
CA PRO A 386 -38.38 -1.55 10.94
C PRO A 386 -36.89 -1.48 10.59
N ARG A 387 -36.56 -1.83 9.35
CA ARG A 387 -35.18 -1.72 8.87
C ARG A 387 -34.87 -0.23 8.69
N THR A 388 -33.60 0.14 8.66
CA THR A 388 -33.23 1.52 8.27
C THR A 388 -33.67 1.78 6.83
N ASP A 389 -33.99 3.03 6.47
CA ASP A 389 -34.50 3.38 5.14
C ASP A 389 -33.55 2.91 4.01
N GLU A 390 -32.24 3.03 4.21
CA GLU A 390 -31.20 2.50 3.31
C GLU A 390 -31.27 0.98 3.15
N ALA A 391 -31.55 0.26 4.24
CA ALA A 391 -31.67 -1.19 4.22
C ALA A 391 -33.00 -1.61 3.58
N GLU A 392 -34.09 -0.87 3.74
CA GLU A 392 -35.34 -1.14 3.02
C GLU A 392 -35.17 -0.92 1.52
N HIS A 393 -34.52 0.16 1.11
CA HIS A 393 -34.19 0.42 -0.28
C HIS A 393 -33.34 -0.71 -0.89
N TRP A 394 -32.27 -1.12 -0.20
CA TRP A 394 -31.42 -2.24 -0.66
C TRP A 394 -32.20 -3.56 -0.77
N PHE A 395 -33.08 -3.86 0.18
CA PHE A 395 -33.92 -5.07 0.13
C PHE A 395 -34.87 -5.04 -1.07
N ASN A 396 -35.53 -3.90 -1.33
CA ASN A 396 -36.44 -3.74 -2.45
C ASN A 396 -35.72 -3.82 -3.79
N ALA A 397 -34.54 -3.19 -3.92
CA ALA A 397 -33.71 -3.26 -5.11
C ALA A 397 -33.25 -4.70 -5.42
N VAL A 398 -32.84 -5.45 -4.39
CA VAL A 398 -32.49 -6.88 -4.54
C VAL A 398 -33.69 -7.70 -4.99
N TYR A 399 -34.88 -7.46 -4.44
CA TYR A 399 -36.07 -8.22 -4.83
C TYR A 399 -36.51 -7.90 -6.28
N ALA A 400 -36.46 -6.63 -6.69
CA ALA A 400 -36.75 -6.21 -8.05
C ALA A 400 -35.77 -6.85 -9.05
N ALA A 401 -34.46 -6.76 -8.79
CA ALA A 401 -33.44 -7.36 -9.65
C ALA A 401 -33.58 -8.89 -9.79
N VAL A 402 -34.04 -9.58 -8.73
CA VAL A 402 -34.26 -11.03 -8.77
C VAL A 402 -35.51 -11.39 -9.58
N GLN A 403 -36.52 -10.53 -9.66
CA GLN A 403 -37.71 -10.77 -10.49
C GLN A 403 -37.42 -10.74 -11.99
N GLU A 404 -36.36 -10.04 -12.40
CA GLU A 404 -35.94 -9.95 -13.81
C GLU A 404 -35.24 -11.21 -14.32
N ILE A 405 -34.85 -12.13 -13.44
CA ILE A 405 -34.20 -13.38 -13.86
C ILE A 405 -35.22 -14.22 -14.63
N PRO A 406 -34.98 -14.59 -15.90
CA PRO A 406 -35.93 -15.36 -16.69
C PRO A 406 -36.08 -16.80 -16.17
N ALA A 407 -37.23 -17.42 -16.46
CA ALA A 407 -37.50 -18.81 -16.08
C ALA A 407 -36.50 -19.77 -16.75
N GLY A 408 -36.07 -20.80 -16.00
CA GLY A 408 -35.08 -21.77 -16.48
C GLY A 408 -33.65 -21.23 -16.55
N LYS A 409 -33.39 -20.05 -15.97
CA LYS A 409 -32.04 -19.48 -15.83
C LYS A 409 -31.69 -19.20 -14.37
N VAL A 410 -30.40 -19.24 -14.08
CA VAL A 410 -29.85 -19.05 -12.73
C VAL A 410 -28.76 -18.00 -12.73
N THR A 411 -28.60 -17.29 -11.62
CA THR A 411 -27.55 -16.29 -11.45
C THR A 411 -26.86 -16.43 -10.09
N SER A 412 -25.77 -15.70 -9.88
CA SER A 412 -25.01 -15.77 -8.63
C SER A 412 -25.29 -14.60 -7.69
N TYR A 413 -25.12 -14.80 -6.38
CA TYR A 413 -25.19 -13.72 -5.38
C TYR A 413 -24.26 -12.54 -5.69
N GLY A 414 -23.08 -12.84 -6.24
CA GLY A 414 -22.10 -11.82 -6.66
C GLY A 414 -22.58 -11.04 -7.87
N HIS A 415 -23.26 -11.70 -8.81
CA HIS A 415 -23.76 -11.05 -10.01
C HIS A 415 -24.89 -10.09 -9.73
N ILE A 416 -25.86 -10.45 -8.86
CA ILE A 416 -26.91 -9.52 -8.43
C ILE A 416 -26.33 -8.31 -7.70
N ALA A 417 -25.31 -8.51 -6.85
CA ALA A 417 -24.64 -7.42 -6.16
C ALA A 417 -23.89 -6.49 -7.14
N LEU A 418 -23.31 -7.06 -8.21
CA LEU A 418 -22.66 -6.30 -9.27
C LEU A 418 -23.66 -5.46 -10.07
N LEU A 419 -24.82 -6.04 -10.44
CA LEU A 419 -25.88 -5.34 -11.17
C LEU A 419 -26.42 -4.14 -10.40
N LEU A 420 -26.53 -4.24 -9.08
CA LEU A 420 -26.95 -3.15 -8.19
C LEU A 420 -25.82 -2.16 -7.84
N GLY A 421 -24.68 -2.19 -8.54
CA GLY A 421 -23.55 -1.27 -8.35
C GLY A 421 -22.70 -1.51 -7.09
N GLU A 422 -22.95 -2.60 -6.35
CA GLU A 422 -22.34 -2.90 -5.03
C GLU A 422 -21.64 -4.27 -5.01
N PRO A 423 -20.60 -4.51 -5.83
CA PRO A 423 -19.96 -5.82 -6.02
C PRO A 423 -19.32 -6.39 -4.74
N LYS A 424 -19.09 -5.55 -3.72
CA LYS A 424 -18.52 -5.95 -2.42
C LYS A 424 -19.55 -6.56 -1.47
N ARG A 425 -20.85 -6.63 -1.83
CA ARG A 425 -21.94 -7.03 -0.92
C ARG A 425 -22.71 -8.33 -1.26
N PRO A 426 -22.09 -9.41 -1.82
CA PRO A 426 -22.82 -10.64 -2.19
C PRO A 426 -23.50 -11.35 -1.01
N ARG A 427 -22.91 -11.26 0.18
CA ARG A 427 -23.50 -11.84 1.41
C ARG A 427 -24.81 -11.15 1.79
N GLN A 428 -24.93 -9.84 1.52
CA GLN A 428 -26.14 -9.09 1.86
C GLN A 428 -27.32 -9.48 0.97
N VAL A 429 -27.08 -9.81 -0.30
CA VAL A 429 -28.11 -10.38 -1.20
C VAL A 429 -28.69 -11.68 -0.60
N GLY A 430 -27.82 -12.57 -0.11
CA GLY A 430 -28.26 -13.80 0.57
C GLY A 430 -29.06 -13.54 1.84
N ILE A 431 -28.74 -12.47 2.59
CA ILE A 431 -29.51 -12.04 3.76
C ILE A 431 -30.89 -11.52 3.35
N CYS A 432 -30.99 -10.80 2.23
CA CYS A 432 -32.27 -10.30 1.70
C CYS A 432 -33.21 -11.48 1.40
N LEU A 433 -32.75 -12.44 0.59
CA LEU A 433 -33.54 -13.62 0.24
C LEU A 433 -33.89 -14.50 1.45
N LYS A 434 -33.02 -14.58 2.46
CA LYS A 434 -33.31 -15.29 3.72
C LYS A 434 -34.48 -14.67 4.50
N HIS A 435 -34.69 -13.36 4.38
CA HIS A 435 -35.75 -12.64 5.09
C HIS A 435 -36.95 -12.33 4.20
N LEU A 436 -37.01 -12.92 3.00
CA LEU A 436 -38.18 -12.87 2.14
C LEU A 436 -39.37 -13.48 2.89
N PRO A 437 -40.51 -12.77 2.98
CA PRO A 437 -41.68 -13.29 3.69
C PRO A 437 -42.33 -14.43 2.88
N GLY A 438 -43.05 -15.31 3.58
CA GLY A 438 -43.72 -16.45 2.95
C GLY A 438 -44.81 -16.00 1.97
N SER A 439 -45.32 -16.94 1.16
CA SER A 439 -46.35 -16.66 0.15
C SER A 439 -47.64 -16.08 0.74
N ASP A 440 -47.93 -16.36 2.01
CA ASP A 440 -49.17 -15.95 2.69
C ASP A 440 -49.10 -14.54 3.31
N SER A 441 -48.08 -13.74 2.99
CA SER A 441 -47.90 -12.40 3.58
C SER A 441 -48.45 -11.30 2.67
N ASP A 442 -49.10 -10.29 3.26
CA ASP A 442 -49.59 -9.08 2.57
C ASP A 442 -48.47 -8.12 2.06
N ASN A 443 -47.21 -8.56 2.03
CA ASN A 443 -46.10 -7.72 1.57
C ASN A 443 -46.02 -7.72 0.05
N TYR A 444 -45.70 -6.56 -0.54
CA TYR A 444 -45.50 -6.42 -1.99
C TYR A 444 -44.51 -7.45 -2.55
N PHE A 445 -43.36 -7.64 -1.89
CA PHE A 445 -42.41 -8.71 -2.21
C PHE A 445 -42.57 -9.90 -1.24
N HIS A 446 -42.77 -11.10 -1.78
CA HIS A 446 -42.97 -12.35 -1.04
C HIS A 446 -42.41 -13.56 -1.83
N ALA A 447 -42.35 -14.72 -1.19
CA ALA A 447 -41.81 -15.93 -1.81
C ALA A 447 -42.60 -16.44 -3.03
N GLY A 448 -43.83 -15.95 -3.23
CA GLY A 448 -44.67 -16.27 -4.39
C GLY A 448 -44.38 -15.43 -5.63
N ASN A 449 -43.83 -14.21 -5.49
CA ASN A 449 -43.54 -13.33 -6.62
C ASN A 449 -42.05 -13.07 -6.88
N VAL A 450 -41.18 -13.31 -5.90
CA VAL A 450 -39.71 -13.20 -6.08
C VAL A 450 -39.13 -14.61 -6.28
N PRO A 451 -38.54 -14.92 -7.46
CA PRO A 451 -38.01 -16.25 -7.78
C PRO A 451 -36.65 -16.51 -7.09
N TRP A 452 -36.68 -16.61 -5.76
CA TRP A 452 -35.49 -16.78 -4.91
C TRP A 452 -34.69 -18.04 -5.25
N GLN A 453 -35.33 -19.08 -5.80
CA GLN A 453 -34.68 -20.33 -6.19
C GLN A 453 -33.62 -20.15 -7.29
N ARG A 454 -33.72 -19.10 -8.12
CA ARG A 454 -32.82 -18.83 -9.25
C ARG A 454 -31.45 -18.26 -8.83
N VAL A 455 -31.25 -17.93 -7.55
CA VAL A 455 -30.00 -17.33 -7.06
C VAL A 455 -29.14 -18.36 -6.31
N VAL A 456 -27.98 -18.70 -6.87
CA VAL A 456 -27.09 -19.77 -6.40
C VAL A 456 -25.66 -19.26 -6.14
N ASN A 457 -24.79 -20.14 -5.62
CA ASN A 457 -23.40 -19.77 -5.37
C ASN A 457 -22.64 -19.56 -6.70
N ALA A 458 -21.58 -18.76 -6.70
CA ALA A 458 -20.72 -18.51 -7.87
C ALA A 458 -20.08 -19.80 -8.46
N LYS A 459 -20.01 -20.87 -7.66
CA LYS A 459 -19.57 -22.21 -8.10
C LYS A 459 -20.69 -23.06 -8.73
N GLY A 460 -21.89 -22.53 -8.90
CA GLY A 460 -23.06 -23.28 -9.38
C GLY A 460 -23.69 -24.21 -8.34
N MET A 461 -23.24 -24.15 -7.08
CA MET A 461 -23.70 -25.03 -6.00
C MET A 461 -24.92 -24.44 -5.27
N VAL A 462 -25.92 -25.26 -4.97
CA VAL A 462 -27.07 -24.91 -4.13
C VAL A 462 -26.66 -24.90 -2.66
N SER A 463 -26.85 -23.78 -1.97
CA SER A 463 -26.37 -23.62 -0.59
C SER A 463 -27.28 -24.29 0.43
N HIS A 464 -26.71 -25.13 1.31
CA HIS A 464 -27.45 -25.74 2.42
C HIS A 464 -27.78 -24.71 3.52
N ARG A 465 -29.07 -24.52 3.82
CA ARG A 465 -29.56 -23.51 4.79
C ARG A 465 -30.42 -24.10 5.91
N GLY A 466 -30.43 -25.42 6.05
CA GLY A 466 -31.23 -26.19 6.99
C GLY A 466 -31.73 -27.50 6.37
N PRO A 467 -32.30 -28.40 7.18
CA PRO A 467 -32.78 -29.70 6.70
C PRO A 467 -33.74 -29.55 5.52
N GLY A 468 -33.44 -30.21 4.39
CA GLY A 468 -34.28 -30.20 3.18
C GLY A 468 -34.38 -28.86 2.44
N SER A 469 -33.61 -27.83 2.81
CA SER A 469 -33.63 -26.52 2.11
C SER A 469 -33.00 -26.59 0.71
N ALA A 470 -31.86 -27.27 0.59
CA ALA A 470 -31.17 -27.45 -0.68
C ALA A 470 -32.00 -28.31 -1.66
N GLN A 471 -32.66 -29.36 -1.14
CA GLN A 471 -33.57 -30.20 -1.93
C GLN A 471 -34.74 -29.38 -2.50
N ARG A 472 -35.42 -28.58 -1.67
CA ARG A 472 -36.54 -27.74 -2.14
C ARG A 472 -36.13 -26.74 -3.21
N GLN A 473 -34.93 -26.15 -3.09
CA GLN A 473 -34.41 -25.25 -4.10
C GLN A 473 -34.06 -26.02 -5.40
N ALA A 474 -33.48 -27.22 -5.28
CA ALA A 474 -33.19 -28.07 -6.43
C ALA A 474 -34.47 -28.53 -7.15
N ASP A 475 -35.51 -28.94 -6.42
CA ASP A 475 -36.78 -29.38 -6.98
C ASP A 475 -37.50 -28.23 -7.71
N ALA A 476 -37.55 -27.04 -7.12
CA ALA A 476 -38.10 -25.84 -7.77
C ALA A 476 -37.34 -25.45 -9.06
N LEU A 477 -36.02 -25.67 -9.09
CA LEU A 477 -35.22 -25.43 -10.30
C LEU A 477 -35.46 -26.49 -11.39
N ARG A 478 -35.65 -27.76 -11.00
CA ARG A 478 -36.01 -28.84 -11.93
C ARG A 478 -37.38 -28.62 -12.55
N GLU A 479 -38.34 -28.12 -11.80
CA GLU A 479 -39.67 -27.74 -12.31
C GLU A 479 -39.59 -26.64 -13.38
N GLU A 480 -38.60 -25.75 -13.29
CA GLU A 480 -38.32 -24.74 -14.31
C GLU A 480 -37.46 -25.24 -15.48
N GLY A 481 -37.10 -26.54 -15.51
CA GLY A 481 -36.30 -27.14 -16.57
C GLY A 481 -34.79 -26.95 -16.44
N VAL A 482 -34.29 -26.64 -15.25
CA VAL A 482 -32.84 -26.55 -14.96
C VAL A 482 -32.30 -27.92 -14.56
N ASP A 483 -31.24 -28.39 -15.23
CA ASP A 483 -30.60 -29.66 -14.89
C ASP A 483 -29.74 -29.48 -13.61
N VAL A 484 -30.13 -30.18 -12.53
CA VAL A 484 -29.44 -30.16 -11.23
C VAL A 484 -28.79 -31.52 -10.97
N ALA A 485 -27.46 -31.60 -11.04
CA ALA A 485 -26.67 -32.78 -10.74
C ALA A 485 -26.46 -32.94 -9.23
N GLU A 486 -26.43 -34.18 -8.74
CA GLU A 486 -26.12 -34.53 -7.35
C GLU A 486 -24.77 -35.26 -7.30
N ASP A 487 -23.87 -34.80 -6.43
CA ASP A 487 -22.57 -35.45 -6.20
C ASP A 487 -22.67 -36.55 -5.10
N ALA A 488 -21.65 -37.39 -4.97
CA ALA A 488 -21.56 -38.48 -3.99
C ALA A 488 -21.67 -38.02 -2.52
N MET A 489 -21.47 -36.73 -2.25
CA MET A 489 -21.67 -36.12 -0.93
C MET A 489 -23.09 -35.57 -0.70
N GLY A 490 -24.01 -35.72 -1.65
CA GLY A 490 -25.39 -35.21 -1.57
C GLY A 490 -25.52 -33.70 -1.78
N GLU A 491 -24.52 -33.08 -2.44
CA GLU A 491 -24.55 -31.66 -2.83
C GLU A 491 -25.11 -31.49 -4.25
N PHE A 492 -25.89 -30.42 -4.46
CA PHE A 492 -26.54 -30.11 -5.73
C PHE A 492 -25.76 -29.05 -6.52
N TYR A 493 -25.45 -29.36 -7.77
CA TYR A 493 -24.68 -28.53 -8.70
C TYR A 493 -25.46 -28.23 -9.97
N ILE A 494 -25.30 -27.01 -10.48
CA ILE A 494 -25.91 -26.51 -11.70
C ILE A 494 -24.80 -25.99 -12.62
N ASP A 495 -24.89 -26.35 -13.90
CA ASP A 495 -23.98 -25.83 -14.91
C ASP A 495 -24.34 -24.38 -15.27
N LEU A 496 -23.58 -23.44 -14.68
CA LEU A 496 -23.71 -22.01 -14.95
C LEU A 496 -23.35 -21.64 -16.40
N GLY A 497 -22.61 -22.47 -17.14
CA GLY A 497 -22.33 -22.21 -18.56
C GLY A 497 -23.57 -22.37 -19.43
N ARG A 498 -24.45 -23.33 -19.09
CA ARG A 498 -25.67 -23.62 -19.84
C ARG A 498 -26.89 -22.83 -19.34
N PHE A 499 -27.04 -22.73 -18.01
CA PHE A 499 -28.20 -22.12 -17.38
C PHE A 499 -27.93 -20.74 -16.79
N GLY A 500 -26.70 -20.22 -16.87
CA GLY A 500 -26.34 -18.91 -16.35
C GLY A 500 -27.05 -17.74 -17.02
N TRP A 501 -27.46 -16.77 -16.21
CA TRP A 501 -27.92 -15.44 -16.61
C TRP A 501 -26.99 -14.38 -16.02
N PHE A 502 -26.14 -13.83 -16.89
CA PHE A 502 -25.09 -12.87 -16.55
C PHE A 502 -25.10 -11.65 -17.49
N PRO A 503 -26.18 -10.84 -17.53
CA PRO A 503 -26.19 -9.60 -18.30
C PRO A 503 -25.27 -8.54 -17.66
N SER A 504 -24.85 -7.54 -18.44
CA SER A 504 -24.02 -6.42 -17.97
C SER A 504 -24.82 -5.33 -17.24
N MET A 505 -26.15 -5.31 -17.41
CA MET A 505 -27.11 -4.34 -16.86
C MET A 505 -28.48 -5.01 -16.70
N LEU A 506 -29.35 -4.49 -15.83
CA LEU A 506 -30.72 -5.01 -15.67
C LEU A 506 -31.60 -4.67 -16.89
N ALA A 507 -32.65 -5.45 -17.12
CA ALA A 507 -33.57 -5.21 -18.24
C ALA A 507 -34.37 -3.92 -18.03
N SER A 508 -34.76 -3.63 -16.79
CA SER A 508 -35.41 -2.37 -16.41
C SER A 508 -34.52 -1.15 -16.67
N GLU A 509 -33.22 -1.23 -16.33
CA GLU A 509 -32.25 -0.16 -16.60
C GLU A 509 -32.01 0.06 -18.10
N ARG A 510 -32.12 -1.00 -18.93
CA ARG A 510 -32.01 -0.86 -20.39
C ARG A 510 -33.20 -0.13 -20.98
N GLU A 511 -34.41 -0.42 -20.50
CA GLU A 511 -35.63 0.24 -20.95
C GLU A 511 -35.65 1.74 -20.56
N GLU A 512 -35.08 2.10 -19.41
CA GLU A 512 -34.91 3.51 -19.01
C GLU A 512 -33.92 4.27 -19.91
N MET A 513 -32.81 3.63 -20.34
CA MET A 513 -31.87 4.25 -21.28
C MET A 513 -32.46 4.41 -22.69
N ASP A 514 -33.14 3.39 -23.22
CA ASP A 514 -33.75 3.44 -24.55
C ASP A 514 -34.86 4.52 -24.64
N MET A 515 -35.58 4.81 -23.55
CA MET A 515 -36.55 5.92 -23.53
C MET A 515 -35.88 7.30 -23.46
N SER A 516 -34.70 7.42 -22.85
CA SER A 516 -33.97 8.70 -22.79
C SER A 516 -33.29 9.08 -24.12
N ASP A 517 -33.01 8.10 -24.99
CA ASP A 517 -32.41 8.33 -26.32
C ASP A 517 -33.49 8.67 -27.38
N VAL A 518 -34.76 8.32 -27.17
CA VAL A 518 -35.86 8.66 -28.10
C VAL A 518 -36.29 10.14 -27.98
N ASP A 519 -36.10 10.77 -26.82
CA ASP A 519 -36.45 12.18 -26.61
C ASP A 519 -35.47 13.19 -27.26
N VAL A 520 -34.35 12.72 -27.83
CA VAL A 520 -33.33 13.62 -28.43
C VAL A 520 -33.51 13.79 -29.95
N ASP A 521 -34.10 12.81 -30.65
CA ASP A 521 -34.23 12.86 -32.11
C ASP A 521 -35.52 13.54 -32.62
N GLU A 522 -36.49 13.86 -31.75
CA GLU A 522 -37.76 14.51 -32.14
C GLU A 522 -37.82 16.03 -31.86
N MET A 523 -36.73 16.64 -31.37
CA MET A 523 -36.68 18.08 -31.07
C MET A 523 -35.95 18.97 -32.09
N ASP A 524 -35.26 18.41 -33.10
CA ASP A 524 -34.45 19.19 -34.05
C ASP A 524 -35.14 19.57 -35.39
N GLU A 525 -36.39 19.18 -35.64
CA GLU A 525 -37.14 19.59 -36.85
C GLU A 525 -38.24 20.65 -36.63
N ALA A 526 -38.49 21.11 -35.41
CA ALA A 526 -39.62 22.02 -35.12
C ALA A 526 -39.27 23.53 -35.05
N ASP A 527 -37.99 23.94 -34.98
CA ASP A 527 -37.64 25.36 -34.71
C ASP A 527 -37.04 26.14 -35.89
N ALA A 528 -37.04 25.59 -37.11
CA ALA A 528 -36.55 26.29 -38.31
C ALA A 528 -37.63 27.01 -39.15
N GLY A 529 -38.91 26.96 -38.75
CA GLY A 529 -40.03 27.31 -39.62
C GLY A 529 -40.73 28.67 -39.44
N THR A 530 -40.58 29.39 -38.33
CA THR A 530 -41.56 30.46 -37.99
C THR A 530 -40.94 31.80 -37.56
N ARG A 531 -39.88 32.26 -38.24
CA ARG A 531 -39.48 33.68 -38.20
C ARG A 531 -39.19 34.22 -39.60
N GLY A 532 -40.26 34.46 -40.33
CA GLY A 532 -40.26 35.28 -41.53
C GLY A 532 -41.70 35.58 -41.96
N ILE A 533 -41.98 36.87 -42.20
CA ILE A 533 -43.15 37.45 -42.87
C ILE A 533 -44.27 37.98 -41.93
N ALA A 534 -44.30 39.32 -41.83
CA ALA A 534 -45.45 40.24 -41.84
C ALA A 534 -45.08 41.47 -40.98
N SER A 535 -44.52 42.53 -41.59
CA SER A 535 -45.22 43.67 -42.23
C SER A 535 -45.72 44.70 -41.22
#